data_AF-A0A9D0Z9A4-F1
#
_entry.id   AF-A0A9D0Z9A4-F1
#
_cell.length_a   1.000
_cell.length_b   1.000
_cell.length_c   1.000
_cell.angle_alpha   90.00
_cell.angle_beta   90.00
_cell.angle_gamma   90.00
#
_symmetry.space_group_name_H-M   'P 1'
#
loop_
_entity.id
_entity.type
_entity.pdbx_description
1 polymer ?
#
loop_
_entity_poly.entity_id
_entity_poly.type
_entity_poly.pdbx_seq_one_letter_code
_entity_poly.pdbx_strand_id
1 'polypeptide(L)'
;MKQNGFLLFLLAVCVGVSLAAGSLAIYTSAADVSAVYAGTHSFDLNAAVSVDVRPTVGPAAAASYPFEVSGSSLVGQPGAVDMTVFFGSTQALDEAPGLYAALVETTGGDRRVLKTVTSGDLLYEEACAFEAGDGVRTFEIELSYLPGAQSAGIARLAACQLFVTGTPHVES
;
A
#
# COMPACT_ATOMS: atom_id res chain seq x y z
N MET A 1 62.40 4.30 -10.12
CA MET A 1 61.08 4.46 -10.75
C MET A 1 60.48 3.08 -11.10
N LYS A 2 59.97 2.32 -10.11
CA LYS A 2 59.28 1.02 -10.36
C LYS A 2 58.12 0.72 -9.39
N GLN A 3 57.89 1.58 -8.39
CA GLN A 3 56.96 1.30 -7.29
C GLN A 3 55.50 1.66 -7.62
N ASN A 4 55.28 2.68 -8.47
CA ASN A 4 53.93 3.13 -8.84
C ASN A 4 53.19 2.12 -9.74
N GLY A 5 53.92 1.38 -10.58
CA GLY A 5 53.32 0.37 -11.46
C GLY A 5 52.81 -0.85 -10.68
N PHE A 6 53.51 -1.24 -9.62
CA PHE A 6 53.09 -2.34 -8.74
C PHE A 6 51.82 -1.98 -7.98
N LEU A 7 51.70 -0.74 -7.50
CA LEU A 7 50.53 -0.26 -6.76
C LEU A 7 49.26 -0.22 -7.63
N LEU A 8 49.40 0.22 -8.90
CA LEU A 8 48.29 0.22 -9.86
C LEU A 8 47.86 -1.20 -10.24
N PHE A 9 48.81 -2.13 -10.38
CA PHE A 9 48.51 -3.53 -10.64
C PHE A 9 47.78 -4.19 -9.47
N LEU A 10 48.21 -3.94 -8.24
CA LEU A 10 47.56 -4.45 -7.03
C LEU A 10 46.12 -3.94 -6.90
N LEU A 11 45.89 -2.65 -7.21
CA LEU A 11 44.56 -2.04 -7.20
C LEU A 11 43.63 -2.70 -8.24
N ALA A 12 44.11 -2.94 -9.45
CA ALA A 12 43.33 -3.59 -10.50
C ALA A 12 42.95 -5.04 -10.13
N VAL A 13 43.86 -5.77 -9.46
CA VAL A 13 43.58 -7.12 -8.95
C VAL A 13 42.52 -7.08 -7.84
N CYS A 14 42.59 -6.13 -6.91
CA CYS A 14 41.57 -5.97 -5.88
C CYS A 14 40.18 -5.68 -6.47
N VAL A 15 40.09 -4.80 -7.48
CA VAL A 15 38.82 -4.52 -8.18
C VAL A 15 38.29 -5.76 -8.90
N GLY A 16 39.16 -6.51 -9.58
CA GLY A 16 38.78 -7.76 -10.26
C GLY A 16 38.26 -8.84 -9.31
N VAL A 17 38.91 -9.02 -8.15
CA VAL A 17 38.47 -9.97 -7.12
C VAL A 17 37.14 -9.54 -6.50
N SER A 18 36.93 -8.24 -6.26
CA SER A 18 35.63 -7.73 -5.77
C SER A 18 34.49 -7.92 -6.77
N LEU A 19 34.76 -7.82 -8.08
CA LEU A 19 33.76 -8.10 -9.12
C LEU A 19 33.45 -9.60 -9.24
N ALA A 20 34.46 -10.47 -9.10
CA ALA A 20 34.30 -11.92 -9.21
C ALA A 20 33.71 -12.57 -7.94
N ALA A 21 33.90 -11.96 -6.77
CA ALA A 21 33.42 -12.46 -5.48
C ALA A 21 31.94 -12.14 -5.17
N GLY A 22 31.19 -11.59 -6.13
CA GLY A 22 29.74 -11.36 -5.99
C GLY A 22 29.34 -10.35 -4.90
N SER A 23 30.26 -9.51 -4.44
CA SER A 23 30.03 -8.53 -3.35
C SER A 23 30.23 -7.08 -3.80
N LEU A 24 29.93 -6.79 -5.08
CA LEU A 24 29.59 -5.43 -5.45
C LEU A 24 28.23 -5.11 -4.81
N ALA A 25 28.26 -4.56 -3.60
CA ALA A 25 27.13 -3.85 -3.03
C ALA A 25 26.89 -2.64 -3.94
N ILE A 26 26.07 -2.84 -4.97
CA ILE A 26 25.50 -1.76 -5.75
C ILE A 26 24.67 -0.97 -4.73
N TYR A 27 25.24 0.10 -4.20
CA TYR A 27 24.46 1.20 -3.68
C TYR A 27 23.77 1.81 -4.91
N THR A 28 22.72 1.16 -5.38
CA THR A 28 21.71 1.87 -6.13
C THR A 28 21.23 2.91 -5.14
N SER A 29 21.42 4.19 -5.48
CA SER A 29 20.55 5.22 -4.94
C SER A 29 19.14 4.65 -4.97
N ALA A 30 18.44 4.68 -3.84
CA ALA A 30 17.01 4.41 -3.76
C ALA A 30 16.27 5.47 -4.59
N ALA A 31 16.50 5.47 -5.89
CA ALA A 31 15.61 6.03 -6.88
C ALA A 31 14.39 5.14 -6.79
N ASP A 32 13.37 5.64 -6.10
CA ASP A 32 11.98 5.41 -6.42
C ASP A 32 11.62 3.95 -6.71
N VAL A 33 12.01 3.03 -5.83
CA VAL A 33 11.14 1.86 -5.63
C VAL A 33 9.99 2.34 -4.74
N SER A 34 9.18 3.24 -5.32
CA SER A 34 7.75 3.27 -5.04
C SER A 34 7.31 1.83 -5.10
N ALA A 35 6.69 1.34 -4.02
CA ALA A 35 6.22 -0.02 -3.98
C ALA A 35 5.21 -0.21 -5.11
N VAL A 36 5.68 -0.66 -6.28
CA VAL A 36 4.83 -1.17 -7.34
C VAL A 36 4.29 -2.48 -6.78
N TYR A 37 3.19 -2.37 -6.06
CA TYR A 37 2.42 -3.49 -5.59
C TYR A 37 1.89 -4.22 -6.83
N ALA A 38 2.35 -5.45 -7.06
CA ALA A 38 2.29 -6.11 -8.36
C ALA A 38 0.94 -6.77 -8.70
N GLY A 39 -0.15 -6.38 -8.05
CA GLY A 39 -1.49 -6.84 -8.40
C GLY A 39 -2.57 -6.11 -7.61
N THR A 40 -3.62 -5.68 -8.32
CA THR A 40 -4.87 -5.21 -7.71
C THR A 40 -5.52 -6.39 -7.01
N HIS A 41 -5.70 -6.32 -5.69
CA HIS A 41 -6.49 -7.32 -4.97
C HIS A 41 -7.97 -7.14 -5.27
N SER A 42 -8.70 -8.23 -5.41
CA SER A 42 -10.15 -8.21 -5.60
C SER A 42 -10.83 -8.82 -4.39
N PHE A 43 -11.78 -8.09 -3.81
CA PHE A 43 -12.61 -8.52 -2.71
C PHE A 43 -14.02 -8.77 -3.22
N ASP A 44 -14.57 -9.93 -2.86
CA ASP A 44 -15.96 -10.28 -3.09
C ASP A 44 -16.73 -10.05 -1.79
N LEU A 45 -17.79 -9.24 -1.82
CA LEU A 45 -18.58 -8.92 -0.62
C LEU A 45 -19.21 -10.14 0.06
N ASN A 46 -19.41 -11.24 -0.67
CA ASN A 46 -19.90 -12.51 -0.11
C ASN A 46 -18.80 -13.37 0.52
N ALA A 47 -17.53 -13.02 0.37
CA ALA A 47 -16.40 -13.79 0.88
C ALA A 47 -15.52 -12.89 1.76
N ALA A 48 -15.43 -13.23 3.05
CA ALA A 48 -14.49 -12.57 3.95
C ALA A 48 -13.05 -12.95 3.56
N VAL A 49 -12.38 -12.05 2.85
CA VAL A 49 -10.96 -12.16 2.50
C VAL A 49 -10.20 -11.06 3.22
N SER A 50 -9.07 -11.43 3.82
CA SER A 50 -8.10 -10.51 4.39
C SER A 50 -6.78 -10.64 3.65
N VAL A 51 -6.12 -9.52 3.37
CA VAL A 51 -4.79 -9.51 2.76
C VAL A 51 -3.80 -8.78 3.66
N ASP A 52 -2.61 -9.33 3.76
CA ASP A 52 -1.49 -8.68 4.44
C ASP A 52 -0.82 -7.69 3.49
N VAL A 53 -0.86 -6.42 3.86
CA VAL A 53 -0.15 -5.33 3.18
C VAL A 53 1.07 -4.99 4.03
N ARG A 54 2.23 -4.79 3.41
CA ARG A 54 3.46 -4.36 4.10
C ARG A 54 3.91 -3.01 3.53
N PRO A 55 3.32 -1.90 4.00
CA PRO A 55 3.55 -0.62 3.38
C PRO A 55 4.97 -0.10 3.56
N THR A 56 5.49 0.53 2.52
CA THR A 56 6.75 1.28 2.56
C THR A 56 6.49 2.64 1.93
N VAL A 57 6.67 3.70 2.72
CA VAL A 57 6.38 5.08 2.30
C VAL A 57 7.66 5.89 2.36
N GLY A 58 8.05 6.45 1.21
CA GLY A 58 9.20 7.34 1.10
C GLY A 58 8.86 8.77 1.58
N PRO A 59 9.88 9.56 1.93
CA PRO A 59 9.67 10.99 2.18
C PRO A 59 9.15 11.69 0.93
N ALA A 60 8.14 12.54 1.08
CA ALA A 60 7.50 13.30 0.00
C ALA A 60 6.83 12.46 -1.12
N ALA A 61 6.63 11.15 -0.90
CA ALA A 61 5.92 10.26 -1.83
C ALA A 61 4.65 9.71 -1.16
N ALA A 62 3.56 9.63 -1.91
CA ALA A 62 2.39 8.84 -1.52
C ALA A 62 2.60 7.39 -1.97
N ALA A 63 2.31 6.43 -1.08
CA ALA A 63 2.17 5.03 -1.45
C ALA A 63 0.68 4.75 -1.69
N SER A 64 0.39 4.10 -2.81
CA SER A 64 -0.96 3.74 -3.25
C SER A 64 -1.08 2.22 -3.27
N TYR A 65 -2.12 1.70 -2.61
CA TYR A 65 -2.45 0.27 -2.59
C TYR A 65 -3.86 0.09 -3.16
N PRO A 66 -4.00 -0.04 -4.50
CA PRO A 66 -5.29 -0.19 -5.13
C PRO A 66 -5.88 -1.58 -4.88
N PHE A 67 -7.20 -1.63 -4.72
CA PHE A 67 -7.99 -2.85 -4.63
C PHE A 67 -9.37 -2.65 -5.27
N GLU A 68 -9.99 -3.75 -5.65
CA GLU A 68 -11.31 -3.80 -6.26
C GLU A 68 -12.28 -4.46 -5.29
N VAL A 69 -13.50 -3.96 -5.23
CA VAL A 69 -14.61 -4.60 -4.51
C VAL A 69 -15.69 -4.90 -5.52
N SER A 70 -16.10 -6.17 -5.58
CA SER A 70 -17.11 -6.64 -6.50
C SER A 70 -18.42 -6.98 -5.79
N GLY A 71 -19.51 -6.44 -6.32
CA GLY A 71 -20.88 -6.87 -6.04
C GLY A 71 -21.37 -7.98 -6.97
N SER A 72 -20.54 -8.49 -7.88
CA SER A 72 -20.99 -9.44 -8.93
C SER A 72 -21.56 -10.75 -8.39
N SER A 73 -21.15 -11.17 -7.19
CA SER A 73 -21.66 -12.37 -6.52
C SER A 73 -23.02 -12.15 -5.85
N LEU A 74 -23.47 -10.89 -5.73
CA LEU A 74 -24.77 -10.52 -5.17
C LEU A 74 -25.92 -10.79 -6.13
N VAL A 75 -25.64 -11.19 -7.38
CA VAL A 75 -26.67 -11.52 -8.38
C VAL A 75 -27.59 -12.62 -7.83
N GLY A 76 -28.88 -12.29 -7.69
CA GLY A 76 -29.90 -13.19 -7.14
C GLY A 76 -30.09 -13.10 -5.62
N GLN A 77 -29.31 -12.28 -4.92
CA GLN A 77 -29.61 -11.90 -3.54
C GLN A 77 -30.57 -10.70 -3.52
N PRO A 78 -31.64 -10.73 -2.70
CA PRO A 78 -32.52 -9.59 -2.54
C PRO A 78 -31.87 -8.53 -1.62
N GLY A 79 -31.92 -7.27 -2.04
CA GLY A 79 -31.59 -6.12 -1.19
C GLY A 79 -30.21 -5.52 -1.43
N ALA A 80 -30.01 -4.34 -0.85
CA ALA A 80 -28.72 -3.67 -0.84
C ALA A 80 -27.76 -4.32 0.18
N VAL A 81 -26.47 -4.08 0.03
CA VAL A 81 -25.40 -4.59 0.90
C VAL A 81 -24.63 -3.43 1.49
N ASP A 82 -24.48 -3.46 2.81
CA ASP A 82 -23.59 -2.57 3.55
C ASP A 82 -22.15 -3.06 3.39
N MET A 83 -21.23 -2.13 3.16
CA MET A 83 -19.80 -2.43 3.02
C MET A 83 -19.04 -1.93 4.23
N THR A 84 -18.13 -2.75 4.73
CA THR A 84 -17.10 -2.36 5.70
C THR A 84 -15.73 -2.54 5.07
N VAL A 85 -14.89 -1.51 5.17
CA VAL A 85 -13.46 -1.54 4.79
C VAL A 85 -12.63 -1.27 6.03
N PHE A 86 -11.70 -2.16 6.32
CA PHE A 86 -10.72 -1.97 7.38
C PHE A 86 -9.31 -2.02 6.83
N PHE A 87 -8.49 -1.08 7.27
CA PHE A 87 -7.04 -1.08 7.07
C PHE A 87 -6.35 -0.73 8.39
N GLY A 88 -5.57 -1.66 8.92
CA GLY A 88 -4.96 -1.44 10.24
C GLY A 88 -3.98 -2.52 10.66
N SER A 89 -3.19 -2.20 11.67
CA SER A 89 -2.28 -3.14 12.33
C SER A 89 -2.18 -2.87 13.83
N THR A 90 -3.20 -2.21 14.41
CA THR A 90 -3.28 -1.67 15.76
C THR A 90 -2.27 -0.60 16.17
N GLN A 91 -1.10 -0.43 15.51
CA GLN A 91 -0.11 0.62 15.85
C GLN A 91 0.72 1.18 14.67
N ALA A 92 0.54 0.72 13.43
CA ALA A 92 1.44 1.10 12.33
C ALA A 92 1.55 2.63 12.12
N LEU A 93 0.44 3.37 12.18
CA LEU A 93 0.48 4.83 11.99
C LEU A 93 1.09 5.56 13.20
N ASP A 94 0.96 5.00 14.41
CA ASP A 94 1.50 5.60 15.62
C ASP A 94 3.04 5.52 15.66
N GLU A 95 3.62 4.51 15.01
CA GLU A 95 5.07 4.33 14.85
C GLU A 95 5.69 5.22 13.76
N ALA A 96 4.86 5.85 12.92
CA ALA A 96 5.28 6.72 11.83
C ALA A 96 4.66 8.13 11.97
N PRO A 97 5.15 8.97 12.90
CA PRO A 97 4.57 10.29 13.16
C PRO A 97 4.46 11.16 11.91
N GLY A 98 3.26 11.71 11.69
CA GLY A 98 2.97 12.56 10.55
C GLY A 98 2.60 11.80 9.28
N LEU A 99 2.58 10.47 9.28
CA LEU A 99 1.96 9.67 8.24
C LEU A 99 0.44 9.61 8.47
N TYR A 100 -0.34 9.67 7.40
CA TYR A 100 -1.78 9.43 7.42
C TYR A 100 -2.15 8.30 6.45
N ALA A 101 -3.28 7.65 6.72
CA ALA A 101 -3.93 6.73 5.79
C ALA A 101 -5.26 7.31 5.31
N ALA A 102 -5.53 7.20 4.02
CA ALA A 102 -6.79 7.59 3.42
C ALA A 102 -7.38 6.46 2.58
N LEU A 103 -8.68 6.24 2.72
CA LEU A 103 -9.45 5.40 1.80
C LEU A 103 -9.96 6.31 0.68
N VAL A 104 -9.59 5.98 -0.55
CA VAL A 104 -9.96 6.72 -1.75
C VAL A 104 -10.76 5.80 -2.66
N GLU A 105 -11.93 6.24 -3.10
CA GLU A 105 -12.67 5.60 -4.18
C GLU A 105 -12.30 6.25 -5.51
N THR A 106 -12.17 5.45 -6.56
CA THR A 106 -12.02 5.93 -7.94
C THR A 106 -13.20 5.50 -8.79
N THR A 107 -13.94 6.47 -9.32
CA THR A 107 -15.11 6.23 -10.18
C THR A 107 -14.95 7.01 -11.48
N GLY A 108 -14.90 6.32 -12.62
CA GLY A 108 -14.78 6.99 -13.93
C GLY A 108 -13.52 7.86 -14.11
N GLY A 109 -12.49 7.65 -13.29
CA GLY A 109 -11.27 8.46 -13.26
C GLY A 109 -11.27 9.58 -12.20
N ASP A 110 -12.42 9.86 -11.59
CA ASP A 110 -12.54 10.81 -10.48
C ASP A 110 -12.16 10.14 -9.16
N ARG A 111 -11.34 10.82 -8.34
CA ARG A 111 -10.90 10.35 -7.03
C ARG A 111 -11.72 11.04 -5.92
N ARG A 112 -12.32 10.25 -5.04
CA ARG A 112 -13.06 10.72 -3.86
C ARG A 112 -12.45 10.15 -2.58
N VAL A 113 -12.00 11.03 -1.68
CA VAL A 113 -11.55 10.60 -0.34
C VAL A 113 -12.76 10.29 0.52
N LEU A 114 -12.87 9.06 1.00
CA LEU A 114 -13.98 8.58 1.83
C LEU A 114 -13.68 8.70 3.33
N LYS A 115 -12.45 8.38 3.73
CA LYS A 115 -12.00 8.46 5.12
C LYS A 115 -10.51 8.76 5.20
N THR A 116 -10.10 9.48 6.25
CA THR A 116 -8.69 9.74 6.57
C THR A 116 -8.45 9.53 8.06
N VAL A 117 -7.34 8.89 8.41
CA VAL A 117 -6.88 8.70 9.79
C VAL A 117 -5.39 9.05 9.90
N THR A 118 -5.00 9.66 11.00
CA THR A 118 -3.60 10.03 11.31
C THR A 118 -3.00 9.21 12.45
N SER A 119 -3.80 8.32 13.05
CA SER A 119 -3.44 7.40 14.14
C SER A 119 -4.43 6.24 14.17
N GLY A 120 -4.02 5.12 14.76
CA GLY A 120 -4.85 3.91 14.87
C GLY A 120 -5.23 3.28 13.52
N ASP A 121 -6.38 2.61 13.49
CA ASP A 121 -6.87 1.86 12.33
C ASP A 121 -7.90 2.66 11.51
N LEU A 122 -7.90 2.47 10.19
CA LEU A 122 -8.92 2.99 9.29
C LEU A 122 -10.08 1.99 9.25
N LEU A 123 -11.27 2.40 9.71
CA LEU A 123 -12.51 1.64 9.58
C LEU A 123 -13.55 2.49 8.85
N TYR A 124 -14.00 2.10 7.67
CA TYR A 124 -15.02 2.80 6.89
C TYR A 124 -16.24 1.90 6.70
N GLU A 125 -17.42 2.46 6.92
CA GLU A 125 -18.70 1.78 6.79
C GLU A 125 -19.59 2.60 5.85
N GLU A 126 -20.18 1.94 4.86
CA GLU A 126 -21.11 2.55 3.90
C GLU A 126 -22.37 1.70 3.83
N ALA A 127 -23.48 2.31 4.21
CA ALA A 127 -24.79 1.66 4.11
C ALA A 127 -25.27 1.67 2.66
N CYS A 128 -25.93 0.59 2.23
CA CYS A 128 -26.39 0.41 0.85
C CYS A 128 -25.27 0.68 -0.19
N ALA A 129 -24.05 0.20 0.07
CA ALA A 129 -22.88 0.45 -0.77
C ALA A 129 -22.94 -0.25 -2.13
N PHE A 130 -23.65 -1.39 -2.20
CA PHE A 130 -23.83 -2.18 -3.42
C PHE A 130 -25.25 -2.73 -3.51
N GLU A 131 -25.76 -2.87 -4.73
CA GLU A 131 -26.99 -3.58 -5.07
C GLU A 131 -26.71 -4.81 -5.95
N ALA A 132 -27.71 -5.68 -6.09
CA ALA A 132 -27.60 -6.86 -6.94
C ALA A 132 -27.39 -6.47 -8.42
N GLY A 133 -26.27 -6.90 -8.98
CA GLY A 133 -25.88 -6.57 -10.35
C GLY A 133 -24.97 -5.35 -10.47
N ASP A 134 -24.60 -4.72 -9.35
CA ASP A 134 -23.54 -3.73 -9.36
C ASP A 134 -22.21 -4.33 -9.85
N GLY A 135 -21.49 -3.48 -10.58
CA GLY A 135 -20.18 -3.82 -11.11
C GLY A 135 -19.09 -3.80 -10.05
N VAL A 136 -17.86 -3.73 -10.54
CA VAL A 136 -16.66 -3.59 -9.71
C VAL A 136 -16.43 -2.10 -9.41
N ARG A 137 -16.22 -1.76 -8.13
CA ARG A 137 -15.74 -0.45 -7.69
C ARG A 137 -14.27 -0.54 -7.33
N THR A 138 -13.49 0.49 -7.69
CA THR A 138 -12.05 0.55 -7.38
C THR A 138 -11.81 1.49 -6.21
N PHE A 139 -11.00 1.01 -5.27
CA PHE A 139 -10.59 1.73 -4.08
C PHE A 139 -9.07 1.71 -3.96
N GLU A 140 -8.54 2.56 -3.09
CA GLU A 140 -7.13 2.65 -2.77
C GLU A 140 -6.96 2.98 -1.30
N ILE A 141 -6.01 2.31 -0.64
CA ILE A 141 -5.39 2.85 0.57
C ILE A 141 -4.22 3.73 0.17
N GLU A 142 -4.38 5.03 0.32
CA GLU A 142 -3.32 6.01 0.15
C GLU A 142 -2.62 6.23 1.50
N LEU A 143 -1.30 6.09 1.54
CA LEU A 143 -0.47 6.47 2.67
C LEU A 143 0.44 7.61 2.27
N SER A 144 0.42 8.70 3.01
CA SER A 144 1.22 9.88 2.70
C SER A 144 1.55 10.68 3.94
N TYR A 145 2.64 11.45 3.87
CA TYR A 145 3.04 12.33 4.95
C TYR A 145 2.25 13.63 4.92
N LEU A 146 1.81 14.10 6.10
CA LEU A 146 1.24 15.41 6.27
C LEU A 146 2.22 16.50 5.80
N PRO A 147 1.72 17.60 5.22
CA PRO A 147 2.55 18.75 4.89
C PRO A 147 3.36 19.20 6.12
N GLY A 148 4.69 19.28 5.98
CA GLY A 148 5.60 19.63 7.07
C GLY A 148 6.17 18.46 7.88
N ALA A 149 5.65 17.23 7.72
CA ALA A 149 6.22 16.02 8.33
C ALA A 149 7.31 15.35 7.47
N GLN A 150 7.62 15.92 6.30
CA GLN A 150 8.48 15.33 5.25
C GLN A 150 9.95 15.09 5.66
N SER A 151 10.36 15.52 6.86
CA SER A 151 11.68 15.20 7.43
C SER A 151 11.76 13.82 8.09
N ALA A 152 10.63 13.13 8.27
CA ALA A 152 10.63 11.72 8.65
C ALA A 152 11.14 10.90 7.46
N GLY A 153 12.12 10.02 7.69
CA GLY A 153 12.70 9.19 6.63
C GLY A 153 11.70 8.20 6.00
N ILE A 154 12.21 7.10 5.45
CA ILE A 154 11.34 6.04 4.92
C ILE A 154 10.58 5.39 6.08
N ALA A 155 9.25 5.44 6.07
CA ALA A 155 8.40 4.68 6.99
C ALA A 155 8.21 3.27 6.44
N ARG A 156 8.53 2.27 7.25
CA ARG A 156 8.25 0.86 6.97
C ARG A 156 7.26 0.38 8.01
N LEU A 157 6.01 0.24 7.59
CA LEU A 157 4.97 -0.18 8.52
C LEU A 157 5.05 -1.70 8.73
N ALA A 158 4.65 -2.13 9.93
CA ALA A 158 4.37 -3.54 10.18
C ALA A 158 3.31 -4.07 9.19
N ALA A 159 3.08 -5.40 9.18
CA ALA A 159 2.04 -5.95 8.33
C ALA A 159 0.67 -5.38 8.74
N CYS A 160 0.06 -4.59 7.87
CA CYS A 160 -1.31 -4.12 8.00
C CYS A 160 -2.25 -5.12 7.36
N GLN A 161 -3.36 -5.40 8.02
CA GLN A 161 -4.44 -6.16 7.42
C GLN A 161 -5.36 -5.20 6.67
N LEU A 162 -5.62 -5.52 5.41
CA LEU A 162 -6.72 -4.97 4.64
C LEU A 162 -7.81 -6.04 4.55
N PHE A 163 -9.01 -5.74 5.02
CA PHE A 163 -10.17 -6.60 4.83
C PHE A 163 -11.37 -5.78 4.38
N VAL A 164 -12.21 -6.41 3.56
CA VAL A 164 -13.47 -5.85 3.10
C VAL A 164 -14.56 -6.88 3.34
N THR A 165 -15.69 -6.48 3.92
CA THR A 165 -16.84 -7.35 4.17
C THR A 165 -18.13 -6.70 3.69
N GLY A 166 -19.05 -7.54 3.21
CA GLY A 166 -20.42 -7.16 2.93
C GLY A 166 -21.38 -7.78 3.94
N THR A 167 -22.41 -7.02 4.34
CA THR A 167 -23.55 -7.55 5.09
C THR A 167 -24.86 -7.10 4.46
N PRO A 168 -25.90 -7.95 4.40
CA PRO A 168 -27.21 -7.51 3.89
C PRO A 168 -27.71 -6.28 4.64
N HIS A 169 -28.15 -5.25 3.91
CA HIS A 169 -28.73 -4.05 4.48
C HIS A 169 -30.10 -4.37 5.08
N VAL A 170 -30.36 -3.87 6.29
CA VAL A 170 -31.66 -4.00 6.97
C VAL A 170 -32.14 -2.60 7.32
N GLU A 171 -33.24 -2.17 6.70
CA GLU A 171 -33.90 -0.91 7.06
C GLU A 171 -34.38 -0.98 8.51
N SER A 172 -33.89 -0.04 9.33
CA SER A 172 -34.25 0.11 10.75
C SER A 172 -35.38 1.10 10.95
#